data_AF-A0A1H4GBY0-F1
#
_entry.id   AF-A0A1H4GBY0-F1
#
_cell.length_a   1.000
_cell.length_b   1.000
_cell.length_c   1.000
_cell.angle_alpha   90.00
_cell.angle_beta   90.00
_cell.angle_gamma   90.00
#
_symmetry.space_group_name_H-M   'P 1'
#
loop_
_entity.id
_entity.type
_entity.pdbx_description
1 polymer ?
#
loop_
_entity_poly.entity_id
_entity_poly.type
_entity_poly.pdbx_seq_one_letter_code
_entity_poly.pdbx_strand_id
1 'polypeptide(L)'
;MTPEEKQQILGRLASSDVASLADLNISSYDTLEQLEAAMRLVNVLKVSPLDAENVLDKMVKTLQDSELTINFNGYDFFDGDTKERWLNAFEHGKNMGYMNLRDGIEENIFDYSNKRAQAVQKDVIDRIKNFGSYNYGNNVSFEASLRPKYAAINFARRTNGAAESFGKSYIVLKQYVKHNCTFTDIDSFGYRGDQRDVTTLLANYHHLNRLIVNMEEDMLIALHDIANGSFLVGKYEGYIEAQIHGNILFSRDVEKMYIDNFEISSRPDTAMLKKFYELFRKNNNVQLIFK
;
A
#
# COMPACT_ATOMS: atom_id res chain seq x y z
N MET A 1 -9.46 23.33 20.55
CA MET A 1 -9.44 22.78 19.20
C MET A 1 -9.65 23.92 18.23
N THR A 2 -8.65 24.23 17.41
CA THR A 2 -8.74 25.25 16.36
C THR A 2 -9.57 24.72 15.17
N PRO A 3 -10.06 25.60 14.28
CA PRO A 3 -10.72 25.17 13.04
C PRO A 3 -9.85 24.24 12.18
N GLU A 4 -8.54 24.53 12.11
CA GLU A 4 -7.57 23.71 11.38
C GLU A 4 -7.39 22.32 12.01
N GLU A 5 -7.25 22.24 13.33
CA GLU A 5 -7.17 20.96 14.05
C GLU A 5 -8.44 20.11 13.82
N LYS A 6 -9.61 20.76 13.82
CA LYS A 6 -10.88 20.09 13.52
C LYS A 6 -10.91 19.54 12.10
N GLN A 7 -10.43 20.31 11.12
CA GLN A 7 -10.37 19.89 9.72
C GLN A 7 -9.48 18.66 9.54
N GLN A 8 -8.28 18.69 10.13
CA GLN A 8 -7.34 17.58 10.10
C GLN A 8 -7.91 16.30 10.76
N ILE A 9 -8.64 16.43 11.87
CA ILE A 9 -9.31 15.30 12.52
C ILE A 9 -10.38 14.70 11.61
N LEU A 10 -11.21 15.54 11.00
CA LEU A 10 -12.26 15.09 10.08
C LEU A 10 -11.68 14.47 8.80
N GLY A 11 -10.58 14.98 8.28
CA GLY A 11 -9.85 14.38 7.15
C GLY A 11 -9.28 13.00 7.49
N ARG A 12 -8.76 12.81 8.71
CA ARG A 12 -8.31 11.47 9.19
C ARG A 12 -9.47 10.49 9.33
N LEU A 13 -10.61 10.95 9.85
CA LEU A 13 -11.81 10.14 9.94
C LEU A 13 -12.28 9.70 8.54
N ALA A 14 -12.31 10.64 7.59
CA ALA A 14 -12.65 10.39 6.19
C ALA A 14 -11.74 9.32 5.54
N SER A 15 -10.45 9.30 5.84
CA SER A 15 -9.53 8.25 5.35
C SER A 15 -9.94 6.86 5.86
N SER A 16 -10.34 6.76 7.15
CA SER A 16 -10.82 5.51 7.73
C SER A 16 -12.15 5.06 7.10
N ASP A 17 -13.02 6.01 6.77
CA ASP A 17 -14.26 5.71 6.06
C ASP A 17 -14.01 5.20 4.65
N VAL A 18 -12.99 5.72 3.94
CA VAL A 18 -12.63 5.24 2.61
C VAL A 18 -12.27 3.76 2.64
N ALA A 19 -11.41 3.35 3.59
CA ALA A 19 -11.06 1.95 3.80
C ALA A 19 -12.29 1.10 4.16
N SER A 20 -13.14 1.59 5.05
CA SER A 20 -14.35 0.86 5.49
C SER A 20 -15.32 0.63 4.33
N LEU A 21 -15.47 1.61 3.43
CA LEU A 21 -16.34 1.47 2.26
C LEU A 21 -15.75 0.60 1.18
N ALA A 22 -14.42 0.58 1.04
CA ALA A 22 -13.74 -0.41 0.21
C ALA A 22 -14.01 -1.82 0.76
N ASP A 23 -13.89 -2.02 2.07
CA ASP A 23 -14.15 -3.31 2.73
C ASP A 23 -15.57 -3.84 2.51
N LEU A 24 -16.60 -2.99 2.61
CA LEU A 24 -17.99 -3.37 2.32
C LEU A 24 -18.18 -3.88 0.88
N ASN A 25 -17.55 -3.22 -0.10
CA ASN A 25 -17.61 -3.65 -1.50
C ASN A 25 -16.82 -4.94 -1.77
N ILE A 26 -15.79 -5.21 -0.97
CA ILE A 26 -14.97 -6.41 -1.10
C ILE A 26 -15.72 -7.61 -0.49
N SER A 27 -16.23 -7.44 0.73
CA SER A 27 -16.93 -8.49 1.48
C SER A 27 -18.15 -9.06 0.76
N SER A 28 -18.80 -8.30 -0.14
CA SER A 28 -20.00 -8.77 -0.85
C SER A 28 -19.72 -9.89 -1.87
N TYR A 29 -18.46 -10.19 -2.19
CA TYR A 29 -18.07 -11.19 -3.19
C TYR A 29 -17.26 -12.37 -2.63
N ASP A 30 -16.98 -12.37 -1.33
CA ASP A 30 -15.93 -13.21 -0.72
C ASP A 30 -16.06 -14.72 -1.04
N THR A 31 -17.23 -15.31 -0.81
CA THR A 31 -17.43 -16.76 -1.03
C THR A 31 -17.23 -17.16 -2.50
N LEU A 32 -17.67 -16.31 -3.43
CA LEU A 32 -17.50 -16.58 -4.86
C LEU A 32 -16.02 -16.47 -5.26
N GLU A 33 -15.32 -15.47 -4.74
CA GLU A 33 -13.91 -15.22 -5.04
C GLU A 33 -12.99 -16.27 -4.42
N GLN A 34 -13.34 -16.81 -3.25
CA GLN A 34 -12.60 -17.93 -2.67
C GLN A 34 -12.69 -19.17 -3.57
N LEU A 35 -13.89 -19.48 -4.07
CA LEU A 35 -14.09 -20.58 -5.02
C LEU A 35 -13.33 -20.34 -6.34
N GLU A 36 -13.41 -19.12 -6.88
CA GLU A 36 -12.71 -18.74 -8.10
C GLU A 36 -11.19 -18.83 -7.95
N ALA A 37 -10.65 -18.35 -6.83
CA ALA A 37 -9.23 -18.47 -6.51
C ALA A 37 -8.80 -19.95 -6.46
N ALA A 38 -9.55 -20.81 -5.75
CA ALA A 38 -9.25 -22.23 -5.66
C ALA A 38 -9.29 -22.91 -7.05
N MET A 39 -10.31 -22.63 -7.86
CA MET A 39 -10.41 -23.12 -9.24
C MET A 39 -9.23 -22.65 -10.10
N ARG A 40 -8.77 -21.41 -9.90
CA ARG A 40 -7.60 -20.87 -10.59
C ARG A 40 -6.34 -21.66 -10.26
N LEU A 41 -6.13 -22.05 -9.00
CA LEU A 41 -4.99 -22.90 -8.62
C LEU A 41 -5.02 -24.27 -9.32
N VAL A 42 -6.21 -24.87 -9.47
CA VAL A 42 -6.36 -26.12 -10.22
C VAL A 42 -6.03 -25.93 -11.71
N ASN A 43 -6.55 -24.86 -12.31
CA ASN A 43 -6.45 -24.65 -13.75
C ASN A 43 -5.07 -24.16 -14.20
N VAL A 44 -4.46 -23.23 -13.46
CA VAL A 44 -3.18 -22.60 -13.82
C VAL A 44 -2.01 -23.38 -13.23
N LEU A 45 -2.01 -23.59 -11.91
CA LEU A 45 -0.90 -24.23 -11.19
C LEU A 45 -0.95 -25.76 -11.20
N LYS A 46 -2.04 -26.34 -11.72
CA LYS A 46 -2.28 -27.79 -11.75
C LYS A 46 -2.29 -28.43 -10.36
N VAL A 47 -2.72 -27.67 -9.35
CA VAL A 47 -2.96 -28.19 -8.00
C VAL A 47 -4.11 -29.19 -8.04
N SER A 48 -4.02 -30.27 -7.27
CA SER A 48 -5.12 -31.24 -7.12
C SER A 48 -6.38 -30.54 -6.59
N PRO A 49 -7.58 -30.81 -7.13
CA PRO A 49 -8.82 -30.25 -6.60
C PRO A 49 -9.04 -30.52 -5.10
N LEU A 50 -8.51 -31.63 -4.59
CA LEU A 50 -8.60 -31.99 -3.16
C LEU A 50 -7.69 -31.15 -2.27
N ASP A 51 -6.64 -30.56 -2.83
CA ASP A 51 -5.64 -29.77 -2.10
C ASP A 51 -5.81 -28.26 -2.33
N ALA A 52 -6.65 -27.84 -3.28
CA ALA A 52 -6.76 -26.46 -3.74
C ALA A 52 -7.05 -25.46 -2.61
N GLU A 53 -7.98 -25.79 -1.71
CA GLU A 53 -8.30 -24.94 -0.55
C GLU A 53 -7.12 -24.81 0.42
N ASN A 54 -6.47 -25.93 0.75
CA ASN A 54 -5.30 -25.93 1.64
C ASN A 54 -4.13 -25.13 1.04
N VAL A 55 -3.92 -25.20 -0.28
CA VAL A 55 -2.89 -24.43 -0.96
C VAL A 55 -3.27 -22.94 -1.00
N LEU A 56 -4.54 -22.63 -1.27
CA LEU A 56 -5.05 -21.26 -1.23
C LEU A 56 -4.82 -20.63 0.15
N ASP A 57 -5.17 -21.32 1.23
CA ASP A 57 -4.97 -20.85 2.60
C ASP A 57 -3.50 -20.57 2.91
N LYS A 58 -2.58 -21.43 2.44
CA LYS A 58 -1.14 -21.20 2.58
C LYS A 58 -0.67 -19.97 1.81
N MET A 59 -1.17 -19.75 0.60
CA MET A 59 -0.82 -18.58 -0.22
C MET A 59 -1.36 -17.29 0.41
N VAL A 60 -2.62 -17.28 0.86
CA VAL A 60 -3.22 -16.15 1.59
C VAL A 60 -2.44 -15.88 2.88
N LYS A 61 -2.14 -16.91 3.66
CA LYS A 61 -1.33 -16.78 4.88
C LYS A 61 0.06 -16.24 4.59
N THR A 62 0.68 -16.64 3.49
CA THR A 62 1.97 -16.09 3.06
C THR A 62 1.87 -14.58 2.84
N LEU A 63 0.84 -14.09 2.15
CA LEU A 63 0.60 -12.64 1.99
C LEU A 63 0.33 -11.93 3.33
N GLN A 64 -0.46 -12.56 4.22
CA GLN A 64 -0.77 -12.05 5.55
C GLN A 64 0.44 -12.01 6.50
N ASP A 65 1.40 -12.90 6.35
CA ASP A 65 2.59 -12.96 7.23
C ASP A 65 3.76 -12.13 6.64
N SER A 66 3.72 -11.81 5.34
CA SER A 66 4.78 -11.08 4.64
C SER A 66 4.95 -9.63 5.12
N GLU A 67 6.18 -9.13 5.03
CA GLU A 67 6.51 -7.74 5.41
C GLU A 67 5.80 -6.75 4.48
N LEU A 68 5.23 -5.69 5.07
CA LEU A 68 4.74 -4.52 4.33
C LEU A 68 5.86 -3.49 4.27
N THR A 69 6.32 -3.17 3.05
CA THR A 69 7.52 -2.33 2.87
C THR A 69 7.25 -1.04 2.11
N ILE A 70 7.90 0.05 2.54
CA ILE A 70 7.97 1.31 1.78
C ILE A 70 9.41 1.50 1.32
N ASN A 71 9.61 1.48 0.01
CA ASN A 71 10.90 1.75 -0.61
C ASN A 71 11.18 3.25 -0.73
N PHE A 72 12.44 3.63 -0.54
CA PHE A 72 12.89 5.00 -0.68
C PHE A 72 14.38 5.04 -1.01
N ASN A 73 14.85 6.17 -1.55
CA ASN A 73 16.27 6.40 -1.73
C ASN A 73 16.90 6.81 -0.39
N GLY A 74 17.90 6.04 0.07
CA GLY A 74 18.54 6.27 1.37
C GLY A 74 19.21 7.64 1.52
N TYR A 75 19.58 8.29 0.43
CA TYR A 75 20.13 9.65 0.45
C TYR A 75 19.02 10.70 0.56
N ASP A 76 17.95 10.58 -0.24
CA ASP A 76 16.88 11.59 -0.32
C ASP A 76 15.96 11.62 0.93
N PHE A 77 16.08 10.64 1.84
CA PHE A 77 15.16 10.51 2.99
C PHE A 77 15.07 11.77 3.86
N PHE A 78 16.19 12.51 4.00
CA PHE A 78 16.27 13.73 4.80
C PHE A 78 16.31 15.02 3.96
N ASP A 79 16.11 14.96 2.64
CA ASP A 79 16.19 16.13 1.74
C ASP A 79 14.99 17.10 1.88
N GLY A 80 14.13 16.91 2.88
CA GLY A 80 13.05 17.82 3.25
C GLY A 80 12.79 17.81 4.75
N ASP A 81 11.75 18.51 5.21
CA ASP A 81 11.30 18.44 6.60
C ASP A 81 10.95 16.99 6.95
N THR A 82 11.87 16.30 7.62
CA THR A 82 11.65 14.95 8.11
C THR A 82 10.63 15.04 9.22
N LYS A 83 9.36 14.81 8.89
CA LYS A 83 8.25 14.93 9.84
C LYS A 83 8.23 13.72 10.78
N GLU A 84 7.36 13.76 11.77
CA GLU A 84 7.08 12.62 12.66
C GLU A 84 6.36 11.45 11.95
N ARG A 85 6.04 11.61 10.66
CA ARG A 85 5.23 10.68 9.86
C ARG A 85 5.61 10.63 8.40
N TRP A 86 5.31 9.51 7.75
CA TRP A 86 5.42 9.37 6.29
C TRP A 86 4.33 10.17 5.58
N LEU A 87 4.70 10.80 4.46
CA LEU A 87 3.85 11.69 3.68
C LEU A 87 3.50 11.05 2.33
N ASN A 88 2.31 11.37 1.83
CA ASN A 88 1.95 11.00 0.46
C ASN A 88 2.38 12.10 -0.55
N ALA A 89 2.14 11.83 -1.84
CA ALA A 89 2.51 12.75 -2.91
C ALA A 89 1.84 14.13 -2.83
N PHE A 90 0.57 14.20 -2.38
CA PHE A 90 -0.16 15.46 -2.20
C PHE A 90 0.46 16.31 -1.09
N GLU A 91 0.95 15.67 -0.05
CA GLU A 91 1.60 16.33 1.09
C GLU A 91 3.02 16.81 0.78
N HIS A 92 3.70 16.17 -0.19
CA HIS A 92 5.00 16.62 -0.69
C HIS A 92 4.91 17.75 -1.72
N GLY A 93 3.73 18.01 -2.31
CA GLY A 93 3.58 19.03 -3.34
C GLY A 93 4.39 18.73 -4.61
N LYS A 94 4.31 17.50 -5.13
CA LYS A 94 4.94 17.14 -6.42
C LYS A 94 4.37 18.00 -7.57
N ASN A 95 5.03 17.95 -8.73
CA ASN A 95 4.61 18.75 -9.88
C ASN A 95 3.13 18.49 -10.27
N MET A 96 2.49 19.54 -10.78
CA MET A 96 1.06 19.57 -11.07
C MET A 96 0.59 18.48 -12.04
N GLY A 97 1.38 18.17 -13.08
CA GLY A 97 1.04 17.13 -14.05
C GLY A 97 0.97 15.74 -13.41
N TYR A 98 1.94 15.42 -12.54
CA TYR A 98 1.95 14.19 -11.77
C TYR A 98 0.76 14.10 -10.81
N MET A 99 0.45 15.20 -10.12
CA MET A 99 -0.67 15.24 -9.17
C MET A 99 -2.02 15.02 -9.85
N ASN A 100 -2.23 15.60 -11.04
CA ASN A 100 -3.47 15.41 -11.80
C ASN A 100 -3.66 13.96 -12.27
N LEU A 101 -2.58 13.32 -12.75
CA LEU A 101 -2.62 11.92 -13.14
C LEU A 101 -2.96 11.03 -11.95
N ARG A 102 -2.27 11.25 -10.82
CA ARG A 102 -2.48 10.51 -9.59
C ARG A 102 -3.89 10.69 -9.04
N ASP A 103 -4.40 11.92 -9.05
CA ASP A 103 -5.77 12.21 -8.60
C ASP A 103 -6.79 11.40 -9.39
N GLY A 104 -6.70 11.38 -10.73
CA GLY A 104 -7.62 10.62 -11.57
C GLY A 104 -7.59 9.11 -11.34
N ILE A 105 -6.42 8.53 -11.05
CA ILE A 105 -6.29 7.09 -10.76
C ILE A 105 -6.90 6.77 -9.39
N GLU A 106 -6.52 7.51 -8.38
CA GLU A 106 -7.04 7.32 -7.03
C GLU A 106 -8.54 7.62 -6.95
N GLU A 107 -9.05 8.59 -7.72
CA GLU A 107 -10.48 8.86 -7.89
C GLU A 107 -11.21 7.67 -8.51
N ASN A 108 -10.64 7.05 -9.54
CA ASN A 108 -11.22 5.84 -10.14
C ASN A 108 -11.30 4.68 -9.14
N ILE A 109 -10.29 4.52 -8.27
CA ILE A 109 -10.20 3.40 -7.32
C ILE A 109 -11.10 3.62 -6.10
N PHE A 110 -11.10 4.83 -5.54
CA PHE A 110 -11.70 5.10 -4.22
C PHE A 110 -12.96 5.97 -4.27
N ASP A 111 -13.28 6.50 -5.46
CA ASP A 111 -14.49 7.25 -5.78
C ASP A 111 -14.75 8.41 -4.80
N TYR A 112 -13.74 9.27 -4.59
CA TYR A 112 -13.84 10.33 -3.58
C TYR A 112 -14.93 11.34 -3.90
N SER A 113 -15.14 11.66 -5.18
CA SER A 113 -16.11 12.65 -5.66
C SER A 113 -17.53 12.11 -5.81
N ASN A 114 -17.71 10.83 -6.19
CA ASN A 114 -19.03 10.28 -6.50
C ASN A 114 -19.48 9.14 -5.60
N LYS A 115 -18.70 8.75 -4.57
CA LYS A 115 -18.91 7.59 -3.68
C LYS A 115 -20.30 6.97 -3.80
N ARG A 116 -20.40 5.90 -4.59
CA ARG A 116 -21.67 5.29 -5.03
C ARG A 116 -22.64 5.09 -3.84
N ALA A 117 -23.85 5.61 -4.01
CA ALA A 117 -24.83 5.91 -2.97
C ALA A 117 -25.63 4.72 -2.41
N GLN A 118 -25.16 3.48 -2.54
CA GLN A 118 -25.96 2.33 -2.10
C GLN A 118 -25.50 1.86 -0.72
N ALA A 119 -26.36 2.08 0.28
CA ALA A 119 -26.33 1.53 1.64
C ALA A 119 -25.39 2.16 2.70
N VAL A 120 -24.92 3.40 2.51
CA VAL A 120 -24.01 4.07 3.46
C VAL A 120 -24.66 5.30 4.11
N GLN A 121 -24.31 5.60 5.37
CA GLN A 121 -24.73 6.83 6.06
C GLN A 121 -24.29 8.08 5.28
N LYS A 122 -25.22 8.99 5.00
CA LYS A 122 -25.00 10.21 4.23
C LYS A 122 -23.80 11.04 4.74
N ASP A 123 -23.64 11.14 6.05
CA ASP A 123 -22.56 11.91 6.68
C ASP A 123 -21.16 11.36 6.37
N VAL A 124 -21.04 10.06 6.11
CA VAL A 124 -19.78 9.42 5.69
C VAL A 124 -19.45 9.82 4.26
N ILE A 125 -20.43 9.71 3.37
CA ILE A 125 -20.29 10.10 1.95
C ILE A 125 -19.93 11.58 1.84
N ASP A 126 -20.67 12.44 2.54
CA ASP A 126 -20.46 13.90 2.51
C ASP A 126 -19.06 14.27 3.02
N ARG A 127 -18.59 13.58 4.08
CA ARG A 127 -17.24 13.78 4.62
C ARG A 127 -16.16 13.38 3.62
N ILE A 128 -16.27 12.22 2.97
CA ILE A 128 -15.29 11.78 1.96
C ILE A 128 -15.27 12.75 0.78
N LYS A 129 -16.44 13.17 0.28
CA LYS A 129 -16.54 14.15 -0.81
C LYS A 129 -15.90 15.48 -0.45
N ASN A 130 -16.20 16.00 0.74
CA ASN A 130 -15.71 17.29 1.18
C ASN A 130 -14.18 17.31 1.37
N PHE A 131 -13.59 16.27 1.96
CA PHE A 131 -12.15 16.27 2.29
C PHE A 131 -11.28 15.56 1.25
N GLY A 132 -11.83 14.61 0.49
CA GLY A 132 -11.05 13.72 -0.39
C GLY A 132 -11.02 14.14 -1.85
N SER A 133 -12.00 14.92 -2.31
CA SER A 133 -12.03 15.42 -3.68
C SER A 133 -11.00 16.54 -3.86
N TYR A 134 -10.00 16.31 -4.69
CA TYR A 134 -8.97 17.31 -4.95
C TYR A 134 -9.53 18.51 -5.72
N ASN A 135 -10.52 18.29 -6.61
CA ASN A 135 -11.25 19.32 -7.37
C ASN A 135 -10.34 20.46 -7.84
N TYR A 136 -9.18 20.07 -8.40
CA TYR A 136 -8.07 20.91 -8.82
C TYR A 136 -7.93 22.25 -8.07
N GLY A 137 -7.52 22.17 -6.80
CA GLY A 137 -7.20 23.36 -5.98
C GLY A 137 -8.37 24.28 -5.64
N ASN A 138 -9.58 23.98 -6.12
CA ASN A 138 -10.79 24.76 -5.85
C ASN A 138 -11.55 24.25 -4.62
N ASN A 139 -11.25 23.02 -4.17
CA ASN A 139 -11.78 22.52 -2.91
C ASN A 139 -10.88 22.98 -1.75
N VAL A 140 -11.27 24.08 -1.12
CA VAL A 140 -10.59 24.63 0.07
C VAL A 140 -10.61 23.69 1.27
N SER A 141 -11.53 22.72 1.30
CA SER A 141 -11.63 21.71 2.34
C SER A 141 -10.76 20.48 2.05
N PHE A 142 -10.06 20.40 0.91
CA PHE A 142 -9.26 19.23 0.57
C PHE A 142 -8.18 18.96 1.64
N GLU A 143 -8.14 17.73 2.14
CA GLU A 143 -7.17 17.28 3.13
C GLU A 143 -6.20 16.28 2.49
N ALA A 144 -5.02 16.75 2.10
CA ALA A 144 -3.99 15.92 1.47
C ALA A 144 -3.68 14.65 2.28
N SER A 145 -3.72 14.74 3.62
CA SER A 145 -3.45 13.62 4.52
C SER A 145 -4.44 12.45 4.40
N LEU A 146 -5.63 12.68 3.84
CA LEU A 146 -6.65 11.67 3.56
C LEU A 146 -6.21 10.67 2.48
N ARG A 147 -5.44 11.15 1.49
CA ARG A 147 -5.01 10.36 0.34
C ARG A 147 -4.05 9.25 0.76
N PRO A 148 -4.10 8.09 0.08
CA PRO A 148 -3.35 6.91 0.48
C PRO A 148 -1.84 7.15 0.51
N LYS A 149 -1.17 6.44 1.41
CA LYS A 149 0.28 6.27 1.38
C LYS A 149 0.57 4.93 0.72
N TYR A 150 1.64 4.86 -0.06
CA TYR A 150 1.91 3.69 -0.89
C TYR A 150 3.04 2.85 -0.30
N ALA A 151 2.80 1.56 -0.24
CA ALA A 151 3.72 0.52 0.18
C ALA A 151 3.54 -0.71 -0.73
N ALA A 152 4.24 -1.80 -0.44
CA ALA A 152 4.08 -3.05 -1.17
C ALA A 152 4.35 -4.27 -0.28
N ILE A 153 3.69 -5.39 -0.57
CA ILE A 153 3.89 -6.66 0.16
C ILE A 153 5.16 -7.34 -0.35
N ASN A 154 6.14 -7.55 0.54
CA ASN A 154 7.40 -8.22 0.23
C ASN A 154 7.28 -9.75 0.37
N PHE A 155 6.30 -10.35 -0.31
CA PHE A 155 6.07 -11.80 -0.24
C PHE A 155 7.25 -12.60 -0.80
N ALA A 156 7.91 -12.06 -1.82
CA ALA A 156 9.11 -12.64 -2.41
C ALA A 156 10.38 -12.50 -1.57
N ARG A 157 10.30 -11.90 -0.36
CA ARG A 157 11.43 -11.73 0.56
C ARG A 157 12.64 -11.08 -0.13
N ARG A 158 12.36 -10.11 -1.01
CA ARG A 158 13.40 -9.39 -1.75
C ARG A 158 14.28 -8.63 -0.77
N THR A 159 15.59 -8.67 -1.01
CA THR A 159 16.63 -8.07 -0.14
C THR A 159 16.57 -6.54 -0.13
N ASN A 160 15.91 -5.94 -1.09
CA ASN A 160 15.78 -4.49 -1.25
C ASN A 160 14.33 -4.03 -1.05
N GLY A 161 13.48 -4.80 -0.36
CA GLY A 161 12.06 -4.52 -0.24
C GLY A 161 11.28 -4.87 -1.51
N ALA A 162 9.96 -4.73 -1.45
CA ALA A 162 9.08 -5.19 -2.52
C ALA A 162 9.20 -4.35 -3.81
N ALA A 163 9.37 -3.03 -3.69
CA ALA A 163 9.31 -2.07 -4.80
C ALA A 163 10.66 -1.36 -5.01
N GLU A 164 11.70 -2.13 -5.27
CA GLU A 164 13.10 -1.65 -5.30
C GLU A 164 13.43 -0.63 -6.41
N SER A 165 12.51 -0.38 -7.34
CA SER A 165 12.61 0.70 -8.34
C SER A 165 12.51 2.09 -7.71
N PHE A 166 11.93 2.21 -6.52
CA PHE A 166 11.81 3.47 -5.75
C PHE A 166 12.99 3.71 -4.80
N GLY A 167 13.97 2.82 -4.80
CA GLY A 167 15.16 2.85 -3.94
C GLY A 167 15.43 1.50 -3.29
N LYS A 168 16.70 1.27 -2.95
CA LYS A 168 17.21 0.04 -2.35
C LYS A 168 17.13 0.06 -0.82
N SER A 169 16.93 1.23 -0.22
CA SER A 169 16.54 1.39 1.19
C SER A 169 15.03 1.20 1.35
N TYR A 170 14.61 0.66 2.49
CA TYR A 170 13.18 0.46 2.76
C TYR A 170 12.82 0.42 4.24
N ILE A 171 11.59 0.82 4.52
CA ILE A 171 10.93 0.74 5.82
C ILE A 171 10.13 -0.57 5.86
N VAL A 172 10.16 -1.29 6.97
CA VAL A 172 9.20 -2.36 7.28
C VAL A 172 8.19 -1.82 8.30
N LEU A 173 6.92 -1.91 7.94
CA LEU A 173 5.80 -1.51 8.79
C LEU A 173 5.35 -2.66 9.68
N LYS A 174 4.86 -2.34 10.88
CA LYS A 174 4.29 -3.32 11.81
C LYS A 174 3.06 -3.99 11.19
N GLN A 175 2.85 -5.27 11.52
CA GLN A 175 1.82 -6.11 10.91
C GLN A 175 0.41 -5.50 10.96
N TYR A 176 0.02 -4.85 12.07
CA TYR A 176 -1.32 -4.28 12.21
C TYR A 176 -1.64 -3.20 11.17
N VAL A 177 -0.64 -2.57 10.55
CA VAL A 177 -0.86 -1.53 9.55
C VAL A 177 -1.61 -2.09 8.33
N LYS A 178 -1.42 -3.37 8.01
CA LYS A 178 -2.10 -4.04 6.89
C LYS A 178 -3.63 -4.07 7.03
N HIS A 179 -4.17 -4.00 8.25
CA HIS A 179 -5.63 -3.92 8.46
C HIS A 179 -6.24 -2.63 7.93
N ASN A 180 -5.44 -1.57 7.79
CA ASN A 180 -5.87 -0.29 7.22
C ASN A 180 -5.44 -0.15 5.75
N CYS A 181 -5.14 -1.25 5.08
CA CYS A 181 -4.68 -1.25 3.70
C CYS A 181 -5.73 -1.84 2.76
N THR A 182 -5.77 -1.28 1.56
CA THR A 182 -6.25 -2.01 0.38
C THR A 182 -5.05 -2.45 -0.45
N PHE A 183 -5.25 -3.43 -1.33
CA PHE A 183 -4.18 -4.02 -2.11
C PHE A 183 -4.60 -4.22 -3.56
N THR A 184 -3.63 -4.11 -4.46
CA THR A 184 -3.77 -4.46 -5.88
C THR A 184 -2.59 -5.33 -6.30
N ASP A 185 -2.80 -6.22 -7.27
CA ASP A 185 -1.77 -7.16 -7.71
C ASP A 185 -0.63 -6.50 -8.48
N ILE A 186 -0.82 -5.24 -8.90
CA ILE A 186 0.20 -4.42 -9.58
C ILE A 186 0.14 -2.97 -9.07
N ASP A 187 1.04 -2.13 -9.60
CA ASP A 187 0.95 -0.67 -9.51
C ASP A 187 -0.43 -0.21 -9.99
N SER A 188 -1.16 0.55 -9.18
CA SER A 188 -2.48 1.07 -9.52
C SER A 188 -2.52 1.92 -10.80
N PHE A 189 -1.39 2.50 -11.19
CA PHE A 189 -1.24 3.20 -12.47
C PHE A 189 -1.32 2.26 -13.67
N GLY A 190 -1.03 0.96 -13.48
CA GLY A 190 -1.12 -0.08 -14.49
C GLY A 190 -2.54 -0.40 -14.94
N TYR A 191 -3.56 -0.13 -14.11
CA TYR A 191 -4.97 -0.28 -14.52
C TYR A 191 -5.48 0.88 -15.38
N ARG A 192 -4.62 1.82 -15.78
CA ARG A 192 -5.02 2.90 -16.67
C ARG A 192 -5.44 2.34 -18.03
N GLY A 193 -6.75 2.37 -18.29
CA GLY A 193 -7.34 1.84 -19.52
C GLY A 193 -7.90 0.43 -19.37
N ASP A 194 -7.78 -0.18 -18.18
CA ASP A 194 -8.53 -1.40 -17.85
C ASP A 194 -10.04 -1.10 -17.93
N GLN A 195 -10.78 -2.00 -18.57
CA GLN A 195 -12.23 -1.87 -18.76
C GLN A 195 -13.04 -2.50 -17.63
N ARG A 196 -12.38 -3.29 -16.76
CA ARG A 196 -12.99 -3.88 -15.57
C ARG A 196 -13.28 -2.80 -14.54
N ASP A 197 -14.29 -3.03 -13.70
CA ASP A 197 -14.52 -2.16 -12.55
C ASP A 197 -13.36 -2.34 -11.57
N VAL A 198 -12.53 -1.32 -11.38
CA VAL A 198 -11.33 -1.39 -10.55
C VAL A 198 -11.63 -1.75 -9.09
N THR A 199 -12.86 -1.53 -8.62
CA THR A 199 -13.29 -1.96 -7.27
C THR A 199 -13.35 -3.48 -7.13
N THR A 200 -13.45 -4.23 -8.23
CA THR A 200 -13.36 -5.71 -8.27
C THR A 200 -11.92 -6.22 -8.25
N LEU A 201 -10.94 -5.34 -8.45
CA LEU A 201 -9.50 -5.65 -8.43
C LEU A 201 -8.87 -5.36 -7.07
N LEU A 202 -9.57 -4.57 -6.24
CA LEU A 202 -9.10 -4.11 -4.94
C LEU A 202 -9.36 -5.16 -3.87
N ALA A 203 -8.31 -5.64 -3.21
CA ALA A 203 -8.38 -6.54 -2.05
C ALA A 203 -8.18 -5.78 -0.73
N ASN A 204 -8.45 -6.45 0.40
CA ASN A 204 -8.08 -5.99 1.73
C ASN A 204 -7.45 -7.15 2.52
N TYR A 205 -7.04 -6.90 3.77
CA TYR A 205 -6.34 -7.88 4.60
C TYR A 205 -7.12 -9.20 4.81
N HIS A 206 -8.44 -9.12 4.92
CA HIS A 206 -9.32 -10.27 5.16
C HIS A 206 -9.65 -11.04 3.88
N HIS A 207 -9.54 -10.37 2.72
CA HIS A 207 -9.95 -10.91 1.41
C HIS A 207 -8.80 -10.89 0.39
N LEU A 208 -7.60 -11.34 0.80
CA LEU A 208 -6.41 -11.38 -0.07
C LEU A 208 -6.51 -12.44 -1.18
N ASN A 209 -7.45 -13.37 -1.12
CA ASN A 209 -7.80 -14.30 -2.20
C ASN A 209 -8.17 -13.56 -3.50
N ARG A 210 -8.71 -12.34 -3.42
CA ARG A 210 -9.00 -11.52 -4.60
C ARG A 210 -7.73 -11.14 -5.39
N LEU A 211 -6.58 -10.97 -4.71
CA LEU A 211 -5.31 -10.82 -5.41
C LEU A 211 -4.99 -12.09 -6.20
N ILE A 212 -5.25 -13.26 -5.63
CA ILE A 212 -5.01 -14.56 -6.27
C ILE A 212 -5.93 -14.77 -7.47
N VAL A 213 -7.15 -14.22 -7.46
CA VAL A 213 -8.03 -14.22 -8.65
C VAL A 213 -7.44 -13.39 -9.78
N ASN A 214 -6.90 -12.21 -9.47
CA ASN A 214 -6.56 -11.20 -10.48
C ASN A 214 -5.09 -11.14 -10.92
N MET A 215 -4.14 -11.57 -10.07
CA MET A 215 -2.70 -11.42 -10.32
C MET A 215 -2.24 -12.13 -11.58
N GLU A 216 -1.27 -11.59 -12.30
CA GLU A 216 -0.67 -12.25 -13.47
C GLU A 216 -0.13 -13.66 -13.13
N GLU A 217 -0.15 -14.58 -14.10
CA GLU A 217 0.20 -15.99 -13.86
C GLU A 217 1.63 -16.18 -13.32
N ASP A 218 2.58 -15.37 -13.78
CA ASP A 218 3.96 -15.41 -13.28
C ASP A 218 4.04 -15.03 -11.79
N MET A 219 3.25 -14.05 -11.34
CA MET A 219 3.15 -13.70 -9.92
C MET A 219 2.48 -14.83 -9.14
N LEU A 220 1.43 -15.44 -9.69
CA LEU A 220 0.70 -16.54 -9.07
C LEU A 220 1.64 -17.75 -8.82
N ILE A 221 2.43 -18.11 -9.83
CA ILE A 221 3.45 -19.17 -9.73
C ILE A 221 4.49 -18.80 -8.67
N ALA A 222 4.97 -17.54 -8.66
CA ALA A 222 5.94 -17.11 -7.67
C ALA A 222 5.39 -17.20 -6.24
N LEU A 223 4.16 -16.72 -6.00
CA LEU A 223 3.50 -16.79 -4.69
C LEU A 223 3.32 -18.24 -4.25
N HIS A 224 2.91 -19.13 -5.15
CA HIS A 224 2.76 -20.55 -4.85
C HIS A 224 4.09 -21.21 -4.47
N ASP A 225 5.16 -20.96 -5.23
CA ASP A 225 6.51 -21.48 -4.94
C ASP A 225 6.97 -21.02 -3.54
N ILE A 226 6.77 -19.74 -3.22
CA ILE A 226 7.14 -19.14 -1.92
C ILE A 226 6.30 -19.72 -0.77
N ALA A 227 4.99 -19.87 -0.97
CA ALA A 227 4.09 -20.45 0.03
C ALA A 227 4.46 -21.91 0.38
N ASN A 228 5.09 -22.62 -0.56
CA ASN A 228 5.65 -23.95 -0.36
C ASN A 228 7.10 -23.96 0.14
N GLY A 229 7.64 -22.80 0.53
CA GLY A 229 8.97 -22.68 1.13
C GLY A 229 10.12 -22.51 0.14
N SER A 230 9.83 -22.32 -1.15
CA SER A 230 10.88 -21.98 -2.13
C SER A 230 11.37 -20.55 -1.90
N PHE A 231 12.64 -20.32 -2.21
CA PHE A 231 13.21 -18.98 -2.28
C PHE A 231 13.43 -18.64 -3.74
N LEU A 232 12.72 -17.62 -4.23
CA LEU A 232 12.80 -17.18 -5.60
C LEU A 232 13.49 -15.81 -5.68
N VAL A 233 14.75 -15.82 -6.11
CA VAL A 233 15.44 -14.58 -6.51
C VAL A 233 15.25 -14.43 -8.03
N GLY A 234 14.57 -13.37 -8.46
CA GLY A 234 14.52 -12.95 -9.87
C GLY A 234 13.57 -13.72 -10.80
N LYS A 235 12.61 -14.52 -10.28
CA LYS A 235 11.62 -15.21 -11.14
C LYS A 235 10.44 -14.34 -11.59
N TYR A 236 10.22 -13.18 -10.97
CA TYR A 236 9.05 -12.34 -11.23
C TYR A 236 9.42 -10.86 -11.11
N GLU A 237 8.91 -10.06 -12.04
CA GLU A 237 9.05 -8.60 -12.12
C GLU A 237 7.74 -7.91 -11.70
N GLY A 238 7.83 -6.95 -10.77
CA GLY A 238 6.68 -6.20 -10.24
C GLY A 238 6.45 -6.42 -8.74
N TYR A 239 5.33 -5.95 -8.21
CA TYR A 239 5.00 -5.97 -6.77
C TYR A 239 3.49 -5.90 -6.53
N ILE A 240 3.04 -6.45 -5.40
CA ILE A 240 1.68 -6.23 -4.89
C ILE A 240 1.67 -4.88 -4.20
N GLU A 241 0.94 -3.92 -4.75
CA GLU A 241 0.82 -2.58 -4.19
C GLU A 241 -0.13 -2.59 -3.00
N ALA A 242 0.21 -1.81 -1.97
CA ALA A 242 -0.62 -1.57 -0.81
C ALA A 242 -0.92 -0.06 -0.70
N GLN A 243 -2.21 0.28 -0.66
CA GLN A 243 -2.67 1.63 -0.39
C GLN A 243 -3.08 1.73 1.08
N ILE A 244 -2.29 2.45 1.86
CA ILE A 244 -2.45 2.61 3.30
C ILE A 244 -3.40 3.79 3.57
N HIS A 245 -4.54 3.50 4.18
CA HIS A 245 -5.57 4.47 4.55
C HIS A 245 -5.34 4.97 5.98
N GLY A 246 -4.51 6.00 6.09
CA GLY A 246 -4.25 6.67 7.35
C GLY A 246 -2.82 7.19 7.48
N ASN A 247 -2.51 7.75 8.65
CA ASN A 247 -1.17 8.22 8.94
C ASN A 247 -0.24 7.07 9.32
N ILE A 248 1.03 7.19 8.90
CA ILE A 248 2.13 6.31 9.28
C ILE A 248 3.07 7.13 10.15
N LEU A 249 2.89 7.06 11.46
CA LEU A 249 3.78 7.69 12.42
C LEU A 249 5.02 6.82 12.59
N PHE A 250 6.20 7.40 12.44
CA PHE A 250 7.44 6.62 12.49
C PHE A 250 7.63 5.90 13.82
N SER A 251 7.30 6.57 14.94
CA SER A 251 7.41 5.99 16.28
C SER A 251 6.38 4.90 16.61
N ARG A 252 5.25 4.90 15.91
CA ARG A 252 4.14 3.96 16.16
C ARG A 252 4.19 2.77 15.20
N ASP A 253 4.29 3.06 13.90
CA ASP A 253 3.95 2.14 12.82
C ASP A 253 5.16 1.47 12.17
N VAL A 254 6.36 2.02 12.35
CA VAL A 254 7.59 1.43 11.80
C VAL A 254 8.16 0.40 12.76
N GLU A 255 8.48 -0.78 12.23
CA GLU A 255 9.19 -1.82 12.95
C GLU A 255 10.70 -1.61 12.82
N LYS A 256 11.17 -1.52 11.57
CA LYS A 256 12.59 -1.43 11.23
C LYS A 256 12.82 -0.72 9.90
N MET A 257 14.04 -0.26 9.69
CA MET A 257 14.50 0.37 8.46
C MET A 257 15.80 -0.30 8.00
N TYR A 258 15.87 -0.61 6.72
CA TYR A 258 17.07 -1.06 6.03
C TYR A 258 17.60 0.06 5.18
N ILE A 259 18.84 0.48 5.43
CA ILE A 259 19.53 1.53 4.69
C ILE A 259 20.62 0.90 3.86
N ASP A 260 20.52 1.07 2.55
CA ASP A 260 21.49 0.56 1.61
C ASP A 260 22.78 1.40 1.65
N ASN A 261 23.91 0.76 1.95
CA ASN A 261 25.20 1.43 2.07
C ASN A 261 25.64 2.04 0.74
N PHE A 262 25.29 1.46 -0.40
CA PHE A 262 25.68 1.99 -1.69
C PHE A 262 24.96 3.32 -1.98
N GLU A 263 23.66 3.40 -1.69
CA GLU A 263 22.90 4.65 -1.85
C GLU A 263 23.52 5.80 -1.05
N ILE A 264 23.86 5.57 0.22
CA ILE A 264 24.40 6.61 1.11
C ILE A 264 25.90 6.89 0.93
N SER A 265 26.67 5.93 0.39
CA SER A 265 28.12 6.07 0.14
C SER A 265 28.44 6.73 -1.20
N SER A 266 27.46 6.84 -2.09
CA SER A 266 27.58 7.51 -3.37
C SER A 266 27.84 9.02 -3.28
N ARG A 267 27.84 9.61 -2.08
CA ARG A 267 27.93 11.05 -1.80
C ARG A 267 28.99 11.37 -0.73
N PRO A 268 29.63 12.56 -0.75
CA PRO A 268 30.76 12.90 0.12
C PRO A 268 30.40 13.05 1.62
N ASP A 269 29.12 13.07 1.99
CA ASP A 269 28.59 13.37 3.32
C ASP A 269 28.04 12.14 4.07
N THR A 270 28.39 10.91 3.65
CA THR A 270 27.92 9.65 4.23
C THR A 270 27.99 9.60 5.77
N ALA A 271 29.06 10.13 6.37
CA ALA A 271 29.22 10.14 7.83
C ALA A 271 28.17 11.00 8.54
N MET A 272 27.73 12.10 7.92
CA MET A 272 26.65 12.94 8.43
C MET A 272 25.31 12.23 8.28
N LEU A 273 25.05 11.65 7.11
CA LEU A 273 23.82 10.93 6.82
C LEU A 273 23.59 9.74 7.78
N LYS A 274 24.65 8.96 8.07
CA LYS A 274 24.61 7.90 9.10
C LYS A 274 24.25 8.45 10.48
N LYS A 275 24.75 9.63 10.86
CA LYS A 275 24.38 10.27 12.14
C LYS A 275 22.90 10.68 12.15
N PHE A 276 22.36 11.18 11.04
CA PHE A 276 20.93 11.50 10.95
C PHE A 276 20.05 10.26 11.11
N TYR A 277 20.41 9.15 10.47
CA TYR A 277 19.71 7.89 10.70
C TYR A 277 19.78 7.40 12.15
N GLU A 278 20.94 7.50 12.80
CA GLU A 278 21.05 7.13 14.23
C GLU A 278 20.24 8.06 15.15
N LEU A 279 20.13 9.35 14.83
CA LEU A 279 19.26 10.28 15.57
C LEU A 279 17.78 9.94 15.33
N PHE A 280 17.40 9.71 14.07
CA PHE A 280 16.04 9.31 13.70
C PHE A 280 15.63 8.02 14.42
N ARG A 281 16.51 7.03 14.44
CA ARG A 281 16.36 5.75 15.16
C ARG A 281 16.05 5.99 16.63
N LYS A 282 16.84 6.83 17.31
CA LYS A 282 16.66 7.14 18.74
C LYS A 282 15.34 7.86 19.00
N ASN A 283 15.00 8.84 18.19
CA ASN A 283 13.80 9.66 18.38
C ASN A 283 12.50 8.87 18.12
N ASN A 284 12.55 7.88 17.24
CA ASN A 284 11.38 7.10 16.84
C ASN A 284 11.37 5.68 17.41
N ASN A 285 12.39 5.26 18.16
CA ASN A 285 12.53 3.89 18.67
C ASN A 285 12.36 2.81 17.57
N VAL A 286 13.00 3.05 16.42
CA VAL A 286 12.96 2.15 15.26
C VAL A 286 14.23 1.30 15.24
N GLN A 287 14.16 0.04 14.78
CA GLN A 287 15.37 -0.73 14.51
C GLN A 287 16.00 -0.27 13.18
N LEU A 288 17.29 0.08 13.20
CA LEU A 288 18.02 0.52 12.02
C LEU A 288 19.06 -0.52 11.62
N ILE A 289 19.09 -0.89 10.34
CA ILE A 289 20.00 -1.89 9.77
C ILE A 289 20.66 -1.28 8.54
N PHE A 290 21.98 -1.17 8.54
CA PHE A 290 22.73 -0.84 7.34
C PHE A 290 23.08 -2.13 6.60
N LYS A 291 22.78 -2.20 5.30
CA LYS A 291 23.04 -3.37 4.45
C LYS A 291 23.91 -3.03 3.26
#